data_AF-A0A7Y9KH13-F1
#
_entry.id   AF-A0A7Y9KH13-F1
#
_cell.length_a   1.000
_cell.length_b   1.000
_cell.length_c   1.000
_cell.angle_alpha   90.00
_cell.angle_beta   90.00
_cell.angle_gamma   90.00
#
_symmetry.space_group_name_H-M   'P 1'
#
loop_
_entity.id
_entity.type
_entity.pdbx_description
1 polymer ?
#
loop_
_entity_poly.entity_id
_entity_poly.type
_entity_poly.pdbx_seq_one_letter_code
_entity_poly.pdbx_strand_id
1 'polypeptide(L)'
;MIIDAHSHVHDPVPEHITLLDDAGVDRAVLFMTRPHPERATDLVSLRREMAILQNRLQEKTTTPTPTGPPGLNWTPPLRPSPTASSDAAPCRWICRVSRSRQ
;
A
#
# COMPACT_ATOMS: atom_id res chain seq x y z
N MET A 1 -2.05 7.26 24.89
CA MET A 1 -1.78 7.59 23.48
C MET A 1 -2.03 6.33 22.65
N ILE A 2 -2.97 6.37 21.71
CA ILE A 2 -3.36 5.27 20.83
C ILE A 2 -2.88 5.59 19.41
N ILE A 3 -2.19 4.63 18.79
CA ILE A 3 -1.73 4.76 17.41
C ILE A 3 -2.27 3.59 16.59
N ASP A 4 -2.98 3.91 15.51
CA ASP A 4 -3.27 2.94 14.48
C ASP A 4 -2.04 2.82 13.55
N ALA A 5 -1.35 1.69 13.66
CA ALA A 5 -0.11 1.45 12.93
C ALA A 5 -0.33 1.06 11.47
N HIS A 6 -1.56 0.68 11.09
CA HIS A 6 -1.83 0.22 9.73
C HIS A 6 -3.32 0.34 9.39
N SER A 7 -3.66 1.42 8.69
CA SER A 7 -4.97 1.58 8.08
C SER A 7 -4.86 2.08 6.65
N HIS A 8 -5.90 1.84 5.86
CA HIS A 8 -5.98 2.33 4.49
C HIS A 8 -6.72 3.66 4.43
N VAL A 9 -6.36 4.52 3.48
CA VAL A 9 -7.08 5.79 3.30
C VAL A 9 -8.51 5.49 2.86
N HIS A 10 -9.50 5.84 3.68
CA HIS A 10 -10.90 5.85 3.26
C HIS A 10 -11.26 7.13 2.49
N ASP A 11 -12.16 7.00 1.52
CA ASP A 11 -12.75 8.12 0.78
C ASP A 11 -14.27 8.21 1.07
N PRO A 12 -14.77 9.30 1.69
CA PRO A 12 -14.10 10.60 1.84
C PRO A 12 -13.26 10.74 3.12
N VAL A 13 -12.11 11.43 3.00
CA VAL A 13 -11.13 11.63 4.09
C VAL A 13 -11.72 12.28 5.35
N PRO A 14 -12.60 13.30 5.29
CA PRO A 14 -13.17 13.90 6.49
C PRO A 14 -13.94 12.91 7.38
N GLU A 15 -14.65 11.96 6.78
CA GLU A 15 -15.38 10.93 7.52
C GLU A 15 -14.42 9.97 8.21
N HIS A 16 -13.32 9.61 7.53
CA HIS A 16 -12.27 8.79 8.13
C HIS A 16 -11.63 9.44 9.35
N ILE A 17 -11.31 10.74 9.27
CA ILE A 17 -10.72 11.48 10.39
C ILE A 17 -11.71 11.52 11.56
N THR A 18 -13.00 11.73 11.29
CA THR A 18 -14.04 11.71 12.33
C THR A 18 -14.11 10.35 13.03
N LEU A 19 -14.03 9.24 12.28
CA LEU A 19 -14.00 7.90 12.87
C LEU A 19 -12.76 7.65 13.74
N LEU A 20 -11.59 8.13 13.31
CA LEU A 20 -10.36 8.05 14.12
C LEU A 20 -10.48 8.86 15.42
N ASP A 21 -11.14 10.01 15.36
CA ASP A 21 -11.39 10.88 16.49
C ASP A 21 -12.35 10.25 17.50
N ASP A 22 -13.47 9.71 17.01
CA ASP A 22 -14.46 9.01 17.84
C ASP A 22 -13.89 7.74 18.47
N ALA A 23 -12.96 7.07 17.78
CA ALA A 23 -12.23 5.92 18.31
C ALA A 23 -11.11 6.29 19.30
N GLY A 24 -10.84 7.58 19.54
CA GLY A 24 -9.79 8.05 20.43
C GLY A 24 -8.37 7.78 19.90
N VAL A 25 -8.20 7.66 18.59
CA VAL A 25 -6.89 7.43 17.95
C VAL A 25 -6.14 8.76 17.84
N ASP A 26 -4.97 8.85 18.47
CA ASP A 26 -4.16 10.07 18.44
C ASP A 26 -3.41 10.23 17.12
N ARG A 27 -2.99 9.12 16.51
CA ARG A 27 -2.23 9.08 15.25
C ARG A 27 -2.56 7.83 14.45
N ALA A 28 -2.57 7.94 13.13
CA ALA A 28 -2.71 6.81 12.23
C ALA A 28 -1.60 6.82 11.16
N VAL A 29 -1.12 5.64 10.80
CA VAL A 29 -0.26 5.44 9.62
C VAL A 29 -1.15 4.95 8.49
N LEU A 30 -1.38 5.84 7.52
CA LEU A 30 -2.30 5.59 6.42
C LEU A 30 -1.56 5.12 5.16
N PHE A 31 -2.06 4.03 4.57
CA PHE A 31 -1.59 3.43 3.33
C PHE A 31 -2.60 3.68 2.22
N MET A 32 -2.14 4.14 1.06
CA MET A 32 -3.03 4.27 -0.09
C MET A 32 -3.35 2.88 -0.66
N THR A 33 -4.63 2.62 -0.92
CA THR A 33 -5.12 1.45 -1.66
C THR A 33 -5.79 1.89 -2.95
N ARG A 34 -5.66 1.06 -3.98
CA ARG A 34 -6.42 1.25 -5.21
C ARG A 34 -7.90 0.89 -5.06
N PRO A 35 -8.28 -0.24 -4.43
CA PRO A 35 -9.69 -0.51 -4.15
C PRO A 35 -10.18 0.34 -2.97
N HIS A 36 -11.41 0.84 -3.09
CA HIS A 36 -12.11 1.64 -2.08
C HIS A 36 -13.52 1.05 -1.84
N PRO A 37 -13.62 -0.12 -1.18
CA PRO A 37 -14.90 -0.80 -0.95
C PRO A 37 -15.88 0.05 -0.14
N GLU A 38 -15.41 1.00 0.66
CA GLU A 38 -16.23 1.95 1.42
C GLU A 38 -17.07 2.88 0.55
N ARG A 39 -16.73 3.04 -0.74
CA ARG A 39 -17.51 3.85 -1.70
C ARG A 39 -18.65 3.08 -2.37
N ALA A 40 -18.71 1.77 -2.20
CA ALA A 40 -19.71 0.93 -2.84
C ALA A 40 -21.11 1.21 -2.26
N THR A 41 -22.07 1.54 -3.12
CA THR A 41 -23.46 1.82 -2.72
C THR A 41 -24.37 0.61 -2.86
N ASP A 42 -23.88 -0.49 -3.44
CA ASP A 42 -24.63 -1.71 -3.69
C ASP A 42 -23.74 -2.96 -3.58
N LEU A 43 -24.38 -4.13 -3.47
CA LEU A 43 -23.67 -5.39 -3.25
C LEU A 43 -22.83 -5.83 -4.46
N VAL A 44 -23.20 -5.45 -5.68
CA VAL A 44 -22.46 -5.80 -6.89
C VAL A 44 -21.18 -4.98 -6.98
N SER A 45 -21.26 -3.66 -6.74
CA SER A 45 -20.07 -2.80 -6.67
C SER A 45 -19.13 -3.21 -5.55
N LEU A 46 -19.64 -3.55 -4.36
CA LEU A 46 -18.82 -4.05 -3.26
C LEU A 46 -18.08 -5.33 -3.62
N ARG A 47 -18.77 -6.31 -4.21
CA ARG A 47 -18.15 -7.58 -4.65
C ARG A 47 -17.04 -7.34 -5.68
N ARG A 48 -17.21 -6.36 -6.57
CA ARG A 48 -16.18 -6.00 -7.56
C ARG A 48 -14.93 -5.43 -6.89
N GLU A 49 -15.08 -4.49 -5.97
CA GLU A 49 -13.95 -3.91 -5.21
C GLU A 49 -13.21 -4.99 -4.41
N MET A 50 -13.96 -5.88 -3.74
CA MET A 50 -13.38 -6.99 -2.97
C MET A 50 -12.64 -8.00 -3.86
N ALA A 51 -13.11 -8.26 -5.08
CA ALA A 51 -12.40 -9.10 -6.05
C ALA A 51 -11.08 -8.48 -6.50
N ILE A 52 -11.04 -7.16 -6.72
CA ILE A 52 -9.80 -6.43 -7.04
C ILE A 52 -8.82 -6.53 -5.88
N LEU A 53 -9.29 -6.32 -4.65
CA LEU A 53 -8.46 -6.47 -3.44
C LEU A 53 -7.90 -7.89 -3.33
N GLN A 54 -8.75 -8.91 -3.51
CA GLN A 54 -8.34 -10.32 -3.46
C GLN A 54 -7.24 -10.65 -4.46
N ASN A 55 -7.36 -10.15 -5.69
CA ASN A 55 -6.35 -10.33 -6.73
C ASN A 55 -5.01 -9.68 -6.36
N ARG A 56 -5.04 -8.50 -5.72
CA ARG A 56 -3.82 -7.82 -5.25
C ARG A 56 -3.15 -8.55 -4.11
N LEU A 57 -3.92 -9.12 -3.19
CA LEU A 57 -3.39 -9.94 -2.09
C LEU A 57 -2.83 -11.27 -2.60
N GLN A 58 -3.39 -11.83 -3.67
CA GLN A 58 -2.96 -13.09 -4.28
C GLN A 58 -1.88 -12.95 -5.34
N GLU A 59 -1.51 -11.74 -5.74
CA GLU A 59 -0.44 -11.49 -6.70
C GLU A 59 0.87 -12.01 -6.11
N LYS A 60 1.12 -13.31 -6.28
CA LYS A 60 2.42 -13.91 -6.05
C LYS A 60 3.33 -13.18 -7.02
N THR A 61 4.47 -12.71 -6.53
CA THR A 61 5.58 -12.33 -7.40
C THR A 61 5.98 -13.59 -8.16
N THR A 62 5.28 -13.87 -9.26
CA THR A 62 5.81 -14.72 -10.30
C THR A 62 6.89 -13.84 -10.86
N THR A 63 8.08 -13.95 -10.27
CA THR A 63 9.30 -13.52 -10.94
C THR A 63 9.13 -14.02 -12.36
N PRO A 64 9.02 -13.14 -13.37
CA PRO A 64 9.01 -13.62 -14.73
C PRO A 64 10.29 -14.42 -14.86
N THR A 65 10.18 -15.74 -15.02
CA THR A 65 11.33 -16.55 -15.39
C THR A 65 11.91 -15.84 -16.61
N PRO A 66 13.16 -15.36 -16.57
CA PRO A 66 13.73 -14.75 -17.75
C PRO A 66 13.81 -15.87 -18.78
N THR A 67 12.87 -15.91 -19.72
CA THR A 67 12.99 -16.71 -20.92
C THR A 67 14.04 -16.01 -21.78
N GLY A 68 15.30 -16.16 -21.37
CA GLY A 68 16.43 -15.87 -22.23
C GLY A 68 16.43 -16.87 -23.40
N PRO A 69 16.96 -16.50 -24.57
CA PRO A 69 17.16 -17.45 -25.66
C PRO A 69 18.02 -18.63 -25.16
N PRO A 70 17.78 -19.86 -25.66
CA PRO A 70 18.55 -21.03 -25.22
C PRO A 70 20.03 -20.80 -25.55
N GLY A 71 20.88 -20.72 -24.53
CA GLY A 71 22.35 -20.63 -24.67
C GLY A 71 23.08 -19.61 -23.80
N LEU A 72 22.40 -18.80 -22.97
CA LEU A 72 23.06 -17.86 -22.05
C LEU A 72 22.84 -18.29 -20.60
N ASN A 73 23.87 -18.85 -19.96
CA ASN A 73 23.89 -19.14 -18.54
C ASN A 73 24.00 -17.84 -17.73
N TRP A 74 22.86 -17.25 -17.39
CA TRP A 74 22.86 -16.02 -16.62
C TRP A 74 23.22 -16.30 -15.16
N THR A 75 24.49 -16.08 -14.80
CA THR A 75 24.94 -16.06 -13.41
C THR A 75 24.54 -14.71 -12.80
N PRO A 76 23.75 -14.67 -11.70
CA PRO A 76 23.42 -13.40 -11.07
C PRO A 76 24.71 -12.75 -10.55
N PRO A 77 24.91 -11.43 -10.75
CA PRO A 77 26.05 -10.76 -10.16
C PRO A 77 25.97 -10.87 -8.64
N LEU A 78 27.09 -11.25 -8.02
CA LEU A 78 27.25 -11.19 -6.57
C LEU A 78 26.80 -9.81 -6.08
N ARG A 79 25.86 -9.83 -5.13
CA ARG A 79 25.22 -8.67 -4.53
C ARG A 79 26.24 -7.57 -4.21
N PRO A 80 26.20 -6.39 -4.86
CA PRO A 80 27.04 -5.29 -4.42
C PRO A 80 26.55 -4.77 -3.06
N SER A 81 27.50 -4.58 -2.15
CA SER A 81 27.35 -3.90 -0.86
C SER A 81 26.79 -2.47 -1.02
N PRO A 82 26.14 -1.90 0.02
CA PRO A 82 25.23 -0.77 -0.14
C PRO A 82 25.98 0.56 -0.16
N THR A 83 26.41 1.01 -1.34
CA THR A 83 26.82 2.40 -1.57
C THR A 83 26.53 2.80 -3.02
N ALA A 84 25.39 3.44 -3.27
CA ALA A 84 25.06 4.35 -4.38
C ALA A 84 23.54 4.65 -4.30
N SER A 85 23.12 5.86 -3.98
CA SER A 85 22.84 6.96 -4.92
C SER A 85 21.85 6.59 -6.03
N SER A 86 20.67 7.23 -5.94
CA SER A 86 19.71 7.64 -6.98
C SER A 86 19.26 6.66 -8.07
N ASP A 87 17.94 6.73 -8.33
CA ASP A 87 17.23 6.26 -9.53
C ASP A 87 16.63 4.86 -9.49
N ALA A 88 15.95 4.58 -8.38
CA ALA A 88 14.63 3.94 -8.42
C ALA A 88 13.85 4.60 -7.30
N ALA A 89 12.89 5.48 -7.60
CA ALA A 89 12.08 6.09 -6.54
C ALA A 89 11.30 4.98 -5.83
N PRO A 90 11.67 4.58 -4.60
CA PRO A 90 10.81 3.75 -3.80
C PRO A 90 9.63 4.64 -3.42
N CYS A 91 8.41 4.11 -3.39
CA CYS A 91 7.29 4.82 -2.76
C CYS A 91 7.60 4.99 -1.26
N ARG A 92 8.40 6.00 -0.95
CA ARG A 92 8.87 6.36 0.38
C ARG A 92 8.08 7.59 0.78
N TRP A 93 6.85 7.38 1.23
CA TRP A 93 5.98 8.46 1.69
C TRP A 93 5.27 8.06 2.97
N ILE A 94 5.85 8.47 4.09
CA ILE A 94 5.16 8.53 5.39
C ILE A 94 4.26 9.76 5.32
N CYS A 95 2.96 9.57 5.08
CA CYS A 95 1.99 10.61 5.36
C CYS A 95 1.80 10.70 6.88
N ARG A 96 2.49 11.65 7.49
CA ARG A 96 2.28 12.03 8.90
C ARG A 96 1.10 12.98 8.96
N VAL A 97 -0.07 12.50 9.37
CA VAL A 97 -1.14 13.40 9.85
C VAL A 97 -0.70 13.93 11.21
N SER A 98 -0.11 15.12 11.22
CA SER A 98 0.34 15.82 12.43
C SER A 98 -0.77 16.73 12.92
N ARG A 99 -1.43 16.39 14.04
CA ARG A 99 -2.20 17.38 14.80
C ARG A 99 -1.23 18.40 15.43
N SER A 100 -1.35 19.68 15.08
CA SER A 100 -0.92 20.77 15.95
C SER A 100 -2.07 21.07 16.93
N ARG A 101 -2.03 20.50 18.14
CA ARG A 101 -2.86 21.01 19.23
C ARG A 101 -2.11 22.17 19.88
N GLN A 102 -2.74 23.36 19.87
CA GLN A 102 -2.53 24.35 20.95
C GLN A 102 -3.14 23.81 22.23
#